data_AF-A0A969ATM0-F1
#
_entry.id   AF-A0A969ATM0-F1
#
_cell.length_a   1.000
_cell.length_b   1.000
_cell.length_c   1.000
_cell.angle_alpha   90.00
_cell.angle_beta   90.00
_cell.angle_gamma   90.00
#
_symmetry.space_group_name_H-M   'P 1'
#
loop_
_entity.id
_entity.type
_entity.pdbx_description
1 polymer ?
#
loop_
_entity_poly.entity_id
_entity_poly.type
_entity_poly.pdbx_seq_one_letter_code
_entity_poly.pdbx_strand_id
1 'polypeptide(L)' 'MAICVSCAGRRTVLRDNASEEPALVYDGLGHGIHQIGMYAFGEISTTSSGPPQVHNETLTIGLLREY' A
#
# COMPACT_ATOMS: atom_id res chain seq x y z
N MET A 1 -5.92 -0.42 12.43
CA MET A 1 -6.34 -0.16 11.03
C MET A 1 -5.10 0.04 10.18
N ALA A 2 -5.05 -0.51 8.97
CA ALA A 2 -3.96 -0.30 8.02
C ALA A 2 -4.42 0.62 6.88
N ILE A 3 -3.57 1.59 6.55
CA ILE A 3 -3.68 2.41 5.35
C ILE A 3 -2.68 1.87 4.34
N CYS A 4 -3.17 1.35 3.21
CA CYS A 4 -2.35 0.81 2.14
C CYS A 4 -2.30 1.81 0.98
N VAL A 5 -1.11 2.03 0.44
CA VAL A 5 -0.86 2.93 -0.69
C VAL A 5 0.04 2.22 -1.69
N SER A 6 -0.59 1.49 -2.61
CA SER A 6 0.00 0.91 -3.81
C SER A 6 0.10 1.99 -4.88
N CYS A 7 1.27 2.16 -5.47
CA CYS A 7 1.42 3.09 -6.58
C CYS A 7 0.56 2.65 -7.78
N ALA A 8 -0.19 3.57 -8.37
CA ALA A 8 -1.05 3.29 -9.53
C ALA A 8 -0.30 2.64 -10.71
N GLY A 9 1.01 2.90 -10.86
CA GLY A 9 1.84 2.26 -11.87
C GLY A 9 1.98 0.74 -11.71
N ARG A 10 1.88 0.22 -10.48
CA ARG A 10 1.89 -1.22 -10.21
C ARG A 10 0.71 -1.93 -10.88
N ARG A 11 -0.46 -1.28 -10.95
CA ARG A 11 -1.62 -1.83 -11.68
C ARG A 11 -1.36 -1.95 -13.18
N THR A 12 -0.60 -1.03 -13.76
CA THR A 12 -0.20 -1.11 -15.18
C THR A 12 0.77 -2.27 -15.44
N VAL A 13 1.70 -2.51 -14.51
CA VAL A 13 2.70 -3.59 -14.62
C VAL A 13 2.09 -4.96 -14.32
N LEU A 14 1.35 -5.08 -13.21
CA LEU A 14 0.80 -6.33 -12.70
C LEU A 14 -0.52 -6.74 -13.37
N ARG A 15 -1.20 -5.81 -14.05
CA ARG A 15 -2.46 -6.05 -14.78
C ARG A 15 -3.49 -6.73 -13.88
N ASP A 16 -3.93 -7.93 -14.26
CA ASP A 16 -4.98 -8.66 -13.57
C ASP A 16 -4.54 -9.10 -12.16
N ASN A 17 -3.24 -9.37 -11.97
CA ASN A 17 -2.67 -9.72 -10.67
C ASN A 17 -2.77 -8.56 -9.66
N ALA A 18 -2.93 -7.32 -10.14
CA ALA A 18 -3.12 -6.17 -9.26
C ALA A 18 -4.42 -6.32 -8.44
N SER A 19 -5.45 -6.94 -9.01
CA SER A 19 -6.75 -7.12 -8.33
C SER A 19 -6.66 -8.01 -7.07
N GLU A 20 -5.62 -8.84 -6.98
CA GLU A 20 -5.38 -9.72 -5.83
C GLU A 20 -4.58 -9.04 -4.71
N GLU A 21 -3.88 -7.95 -5.00
CA GLU A 21 -3.04 -7.25 -4.00
C GLU A 21 -3.79 -6.89 -2.71
N PRO A 22 -5.05 -6.40 -2.72
CA PRO A 22 -5.78 -6.11 -1.48
C PRO A 22 -5.96 -7.36 -0.61
N ALA A 23 -6.35 -8.49 -1.21
CA ALA A 23 -6.57 -9.74 -0.49
C ALA A 23 -5.26 -10.28 0.09
N LEU A 24 -4.17 -10.25 -0.70
CA LEU A 24 -2.85 -10.68 -0.24
C LEU A 24 -2.33 -9.84 0.92
N VAL A 25 -2.56 -8.52 0.88
CA VAL A 25 -2.19 -7.63 1.98
C VAL A 25 -3.06 -7.87 3.22
N TYR A 26 -4.37 -8.10 3.04
CA TYR A 26 -5.27 -8.45 4.15
C TYR A 26 -4.83 -9.74 4.84
N ASP A 27 -4.54 -10.79 4.07
CA ASP A 27 -4.06 -12.07 4.59
C ASP A 27 -2.71 -11.93 5.32
N GLY A 28 -1.81 -11.10 4.78
CA GLY A 28 -0.50 -10.84 5.39
C GLY A 28 -0.55 -9.98 6.67
N LEU A 29 -1.51 -9.06 6.78
CA LEU A 29 -1.69 -8.20 7.96
C LEU A 29 -2.39 -8.91 9.12
N GLY A 30 -3.17 -9.95 8.81
CA GLY A 30 -3.97 -10.70 9.77
C GLY A 30 -5.39 -10.16 9.90
N HIS A 31 -6.35 -11.08 10.08
CA HIS A 31 -7.78 -10.82 9.90
C HIS A 31 -8.42 -9.79 10.86
N GLY A 32 -7.71 -9.39 11.92
CA GLY A 32 -8.18 -8.37 12.87
C GLY A 32 -7.88 -6.92 12.45
N ILE A 33 -7.13 -6.70 11.38
CA ILE A 33 -6.73 -5.37 10.94
C ILE A 33 -7.60 -4.94 9.75
N HIS A 34 -8.48 -3.96 9.97
CA HIS A 34 -9.20 -3.30 8.87
C HIS A 34 -8.23 -2.60 7.92
N GLN A 35 -8.39 -2.84 6.62
CA GLN A 35 -7.57 -2.27 5.54
C GLN A 35 -8.35 -1.18 4.78
N ILE A 36 -7.70 -0.04 4.51
CA ILE A 36 -8.25 1.06 3.70
C ILE A 36 -7.19 1.66 2.79
N GLY A 37 -7.62 2.30 1.69
CA GLY A 37 -6.71 2.85 0.67
C GLY A 37 -6.03 1.74 -0.12
N MET A 38 -5.93 1.87 -1.44
CA MET A 38 -5.16 0.93 -2.24
C MET A 38 -4.35 1.66 -3.30
N TYR A 39 -4.94 2.05 -4.44
CA TYR A 39 -4.18 2.71 -5.49
C TYR A 39 -4.14 4.23 -5.31
N ALA A 40 -2.94 4.81 -5.40
CA ALA A 40 -2.73 6.26 -5.38
C ALA A 40 -1.64 6.71 -6.36
N PHE A 41 -1.64 8.00 -6.70
CA PHE A 41 -0.54 8.65 -7.42
C PHE A 41 0.46 9.21 -6.40
N GLY A 42 1.57 8.52 -6.19
CA GLY A 42 2.63 8.88 -5.24
C GLY A 42 2.85 7.82 -4.16
N GLU A 43 3.78 8.09 -3.23
CA GLU A 43 4.08 7.22 -2.09
C GLU A 43 4.00 8.00 -0.77
N ILE A 44 3.67 7.30 0.31
CA ILE A 44 3.92 7.80 1.66
C ILE A 44 5.34 7.34 2.03
N SER A 45 6.26 8.28 2.17
CA SER A 45 7.62 8.02 2.63
C SER A 45 7.73 8.18 4.15
N THR A 46 8.62 7.43 4.78
CA THR A 46 8.97 7.67 6.18
C THR A 46 9.94 8.85 6.28
N THR A 47 10.02 9.47 7.46
CA THR A 47 10.98 10.56 7.70
C THR A 47 12.45 10.11 7.61
N SER A 48 12.73 8.80 7.69
CA SER A 48 14.07 8.23 7.55
C SER A 48 14.41 7.76 6.13
N SER A 49 13.41 7.57 5.25
CA SER A 49 13.60 7.10 3.88
C SER A 49 13.95 8.21 2.88
N GLY A 50 13.90 9.48 3.29
CA GLY A 50 14.14 10.63 2.42
C GLY A 50 12.87 11.13 1.71
N PRO A 51 13.00 12.11 0.79
CA PRO A 51 11.85 12.69 0.12
C PRO A 51 11.12 11.64 -0.72
N PRO A 52 9.78 11.61 -0.72
CA PRO A 52 9.01 10.68 -1.53
C PRO A 52 9.36 10.86 -3.00
N GLN A 53 9.64 9.76 -3.68
CA GLN A 53 9.93 9.75 -5.11
C GLN A 53 8.80 9.06 -5.86
N VAL A 54 8.51 9.52 -7.08
CA VAL A 54 7.48 8.92 -7.92
C VAL A 54 8.09 7.69 -8.62
N HIS A 55 8.45 6.69 -7.82
CA HIS A 55 8.79 5.37 -8.32
C HIS A 55 7.51 4.56 -8.38
N ASN A 56 7.16 4.16 -9.59
CA ASN A 56 5.85 3.57 -9.90
C ASN A 56 5.70 2.11 -9.44
N GLU A 57 6.47 1.71 -8.43
CA GLU A 57 6.78 0.32 -8.08
C GLU A 57 6.60 0.01 -6.58
N THR A 58 6.29 1.01 -5.76
CA THR A 58 6.18 0.87 -4.30
C THR A 58 4.76 0.54 -3.81
N LEU A 59 4.67 -0.23 -2.73
CA LEU A 59 3.49 -0.36 -1.86
C LEU A 59 3.89 0.09 -0.44
N THR A 60 3.28 1.17 0.06
CA THR A 60 3.44 1.60 1.46
C THR A 60 2.29 1.07 2.32
N ILE A 61 2.61 0.57 3.51
CA ILE A 61 1.62 0.14 4.49
C ILE A 61 1.85 0.92 5.80
N GLY A 62 0.86 1.71 6.21
CA GLY A 62 0.86 2.44 7.48
C GLY A 62 -0.12 1.84 8.49
N LEU A 63 0.36 1.44 9.66
CA LEU A 63 -0.50 0.93 10.73
C LEU A 63 -0.89 2.05 11.70
N LEU A 64 -2.19 2.30 11.79
CA LEU A 64 -2.80 3.18 12.78
C LEU A 64 -3.42 2.36 13.91
N ARG A 65 -3.02 2.68 15.13
CA ARG A 65 -3.60 2.13 16.36
C ARG A 65 -3.79 3.26 17.37
N GLU A 66 -4.91 3.22 18.06
CA GLU A 66 -5.09 3.96 19.31
C GLU A 66 -4.45 3.18 20.46
N TYR A 67 -4.12 3.91 21.53
CA TYR A 67 -3.57 3.35 22.76
C TYR A 67 -4.68 3.17 23.79
#